data_AF-A0A7C3UZS3-F1
#
_entry.id   AF-A0A7C3UZS3-F1
#
_cell.length_a   1.000
_cell.length_b   1.000
_cell.length_c   1.000
_cell.angle_alpha   90.00
_cell.angle_beta   90.00
_cell.angle_gamma   90.00
#
_symmetry.space_group_name_H-M   'P 1'
#
loop_
_entity.id
_entity.type
_entity.pdbx_description
1 polymer ?
#
loop_
_entity_poly.entity_id
_entity_poly.type
_entity_poly.pdbx_seq_one_letter_code
_entity_poly.pdbx_strand_id
1 'polypeptide(L)'
;MKGLFNKVKNRQTRQRFVVSTIRKGADLFETAVFAATFLYFPKTLSKPEIRIETHTKDEAWDTHYLVTARLTTEYPARLFQELAGD
;
A
#
# COMPACT_ATOMS: atom_id res chain seq x y z
N MET A 1 14.25 -2.44 -13.03
CA MET A 1 12.97 -2.82 -12.40
C MET A 1 12.22 -1.55 -12.03
N LYS A 2 11.02 -1.31 -12.59
CA LYS A 2 10.16 -0.17 -12.21
C LYS A 2 9.05 -0.70 -11.32
N GLY A 3 9.16 -0.50 -10.01
CA GLY A 3 8.04 -0.69 -9.08
C GLY A 3 7.11 0.52 -9.10
N LEU A 4 5.90 0.38 -8.58
CA LEU A 4 5.01 1.53 -8.34
C LEU A 4 5.24 2.09 -6.94
N PHE A 5 5.13 3.41 -6.81
CA PHE A 5 5.29 4.10 -5.54
C PHE A 5 4.37 5.32 -5.47
N ASN A 6 3.45 5.33 -4.51
CA ASN A 6 2.51 6.42 -4.29
C ASN A 6 2.59 6.95 -2.87
N LYS A 7 2.60 8.28 -2.75
CA LYS A 7 2.47 9.01 -1.48
C LYS A 7 1.00 9.34 -1.25
N VAL A 8 0.44 8.86 -0.16
CA VAL A 8 -0.98 9.04 0.15
C VAL A 8 -1.14 9.85 1.42
N LYS A 9 -1.97 10.89 1.38
CA LYS A 9 -2.44 11.57 2.58
C LYS A 9 -3.92 11.27 2.72
N ASN A 10 -4.28 10.55 3.78
CA ASN A 10 -5.66 10.25 4.08
C ASN A 10 -6.41 11.54 4.40
N ARG A 11 -7.57 11.75 3.75
CA ARG A 11 -8.35 12.99 3.92
C ARG A 11 -9.04 13.05 5.28
N GLN A 12 -9.50 11.93 5.80
CA GLN A 12 -10.25 11.85 7.06
C GLN A 12 -9.32 12.00 8.28
N THR A 13 -8.25 11.21 8.35
CA THR A 13 -7.35 11.15 9.52
C THR A 13 -6.13 12.04 9.40
N ARG A 14 -5.86 12.61 8.22
CA ARG A 14 -4.65 13.40 7.89
C ARG A 14 -3.34 12.63 8.02
N GLN A 15 -3.41 11.33 8.33
CA GLN A 15 -2.27 10.43 8.34
C GLN A 15 -1.68 10.31 6.93
N ARG A 16 -0.38 10.04 6.87
CA ARG A 16 0.35 9.87 5.63
C ARG A 16 0.83 8.44 5.52
N PHE A 17 0.82 7.95 4.30
CA PHE A 17 1.20 6.60 3.96
C PHE A 17 2.02 6.61 2.68
N VAL A 18 2.78 5.54 2.53
CA VAL A 18 3.49 5.19 1.30
C VAL A 18 2.97 3.84 0.85
N VAL A 19 2.51 3.76 -0.39
CA VAL A 19 2.10 2.51 -1.05
C VAL A 19 3.19 2.15 -2.04
N SER A 20 3.73 0.94 -1.95
CA SER A 20 4.83 0.48 -2.79
C SER A 20 4.50 -0.90 -3.35
N THR A 21 4.63 -1.07 -4.66
CA THR A 21 4.47 -2.37 -5.32
C THR A 21 5.76 -2.77 -6.00
N ILE A 22 6.29 -3.92 -5.61
CA ILE A 22 7.55 -4.47 -6.13
C ILE A 22 7.32 -5.88 -6.68
N ARG A 23 8.12 -6.27 -7.68
CA ARG A 23 8.20 -7.65 -8.15
C ARG A 23 9.20 -8.39 -7.26
N LYS A 24 8.79 -9.48 -6.60
CA LYS A 24 9.64 -10.32 -5.76
C LYS A 24 10.13 -11.59 -6.46
N GLY A 25 9.39 -12.08 -7.45
CA GLY A 25 9.74 -13.29 -8.20
C GLY A 25 9.32 -13.20 -9.67
N ALA A 26 9.36 -14.32 -10.39
CA ALA A 26 8.89 -14.39 -11.77
C ALA A 26 7.41 -13.96 -11.83
N ASP A 27 6.56 -14.61 -11.04
CA ASP A 27 5.11 -14.39 -11.04
C ASP A 27 4.64 -14.07 -9.61
N LEU A 28 5.39 -13.19 -8.93
CA LEU A 28 5.07 -12.73 -7.58
C LEU A 28 5.35 -11.25 -7.44
N PHE A 29 4.33 -10.51 -7.07
CA PHE A 29 4.35 -9.09 -6.80
C PHE A 29 3.82 -8.84 -5.39
N GLU A 30 4.42 -7.89 -4.69
CA GLU A 30 4.02 -7.50 -3.35
C GLU A 30 3.66 -6.01 -3.37
N THR A 31 2.43 -5.70 -2.96
CA THR A 31 1.97 -4.35 -2.64
C THR A 31 1.99 -4.17 -1.12
N ALA A 32 2.80 -3.25 -0.63
CA ALA A 32 2.93 -2.95 0.79
C ALA A 32 2.56 -1.50 1.09
N VAL A 33 1.88 -1.27 2.22
CA VAL A 33 1.53 0.07 2.72
C VAL A 33 2.30 0.34 4.01
N PHE A 34 2.96 1.48 4.08
CA PHE A 34 3.70 1.92 5.25
C PHE A 34 3.13 3.21 5.80
N ALA A 35 2.86 3.28 7.10
CA ALA A 35 2.65 4.55 7.76
C ALA A 35 3.90 5.42 7.63
N ALA A 36 3.70 6.69 7.31
CA ALA A 36 4.77 7.62 6.99
C ALA A 36 4.78 8.84 7.92
N THR A 37 5.94 9.49 7.98
CA THR A 37 6.12 10.78 8.65
C THR A 37 5.49 11.90 7.82
N PHE A 38 5.54 13.13 8.34
CA PHE A 38 5.04 14.31 7.62
C PHE A 38 5.67 14.49 6.23
N LEU A 39 6.93 14.08 6.06
CA LEU A 39 7.69 14.18 4.81
C LEU A 39 7.60 12.92 3.92
N TYR A 40 6.69 12.00 4.25
CA TYR A 40 6.52 10.73 3.53
C TYR A 40 7.70 9.77 3.62
N PHE A 41 8.49 9.84 4.69
CA PHE A 41 9.41 8.75 5.02
C PHE A 41 8.66 7.66 5.77
N PRO A 42 8.74 6.38 5.37
CA PRO A 42 8.19 5.28 6.14
C PRO A 42 8.71 5.33 7.58
N LYS A 43 7.81 5.20 8.56
CA LYS A 43 8.20 5.15 9.98
C LYS A 43 9.06 3.91 10.29
N THR A 44 8.82 2.84 9.55
CA THR A 44 9.57 1.59 9.57
C THR A 44 9.49 0.96 8.19
N LEU A 45 10.57 0.28 7.78
CA LEU A 45 10.61 -0.48 6.54
C LEU A 45 10.34 -1.98 6.76
N SER A 46 10.47 -2.47 8.00
CA SER A 46 10.32 -3.89 8.33
C SER A 46 8.89 -4.29 8.65
N LYS A 47 8.05 -3.34 9.09
CA LYS A 47 6.67 -3.59 9.55
C LYS A 47 5.67 -2.71 8.79
N PRO A 48 5.28 -3.11 7.57
CA PRO A 48 4.18 -2.44 6.88
C PRO A 48 2.87 -2.64 7.65
N GLU A 49 1.94 -1.71 7.43
CA GLU A 49 0.57 -1.81 7.94
C GLU A 49 -0.21 -2.92 7.23
N ILE A 50 0.09 -3.13 5.95
CA ILE A 50 -0.44 -4.25 5.18
C ILE A 50 0.50 -4.70 4.06
N ARG A 51 0.41 -5.98 3.70
CA ARG A 51 1.04 -6.59 2.51
C ARG A 51 -0.03 -7.36 1.76
N ILE A 52 -0.04 -7.22 0.45
CA ILE A 52 -0.92 -7.96 -0.46
C ILE A 52 -0.02 -8.55 -1.54
N GLU A 53 -0.09 -9.86 -1.70
CA GLU A 53 0.64 -10.57 -2.74
C GLU A 53 -0.28 -10.84 -3.93
N THR A 54 0.24 -10.67 -5.14
CA THR A 54 -0.45 -10.99 -6.38
C THR A 54 0.48 -11.75 -7.31
N HIS A 55 -0.08 -12.52 -8.24
CA HIS A 55 0.70 -13.39 -9.11
C HIS A 55 0.86 -12.85 -10.52
N THR A 56 -0.01 -11.93 -10.93
CA THR A 56 0.12 -11.22 -12.20
C THR A 56 0.50 -9.76 -11.98
N LYS A 57 1.12 -9.18 -13.02
CA LYS A 57 1.47 -7.76 -13.03
C LYS A 57 0.24 -6.86 -13.05
N ASP A 58 -0.80 -7.27 -13.77
CA ASP A 58 -2.02 -6.48 -13.93
C ASP A 58 -2.79 -6.44 -12.61
N GLU A 59 -2.95 -7.58 -11.93
CA GLU A 59 -3.50 -7.61 -10.56
C GLU A 59 -2.67 -6.73 -9.61
N ALA A 60 -1.34 -6.78 -9.69
CA ALA A 60 -0.48 -5.97 -8.83
C ALA A 60 -0.73 -4.47 -9.02
N TRP A 61 -0.96 -4.05 -10.26
CA TRP A 61 -1.28 -2.67 -10.61
C TRP A 61 -2.67 -2.27 -10.15
N ASP A 62 -3.68 -3.10 -10.41
CA ASP A 62 -5.05 -2.86 -9.97
C ASP A 62 -5.12 -2.76 -8.44
N THR A 63 -4.48 -3.68 -7.73
CA THR A 63 -4.34 -3.64 -6.26
C THR A 63 -3.67 -2.35 -5.81
N HIS A 64 -2.58 -1.92 -6.45
CA HIS A 64 -1.87 -0.69 -6.08
C HIS A 64 -2.77 0.55 -6.17
N TYR A 65 -3.48 0.69 -7.29
CA TYR A 65 -4.35 1.84 -7.53
C TYR A 65 -5.60 1.79 -6.65
N LEU A 66 -6.20 0.61 -6.46
CA LEU A 66 -7.32 0.40 -5.57
C LEU A 66 -6.96 0.80 -4.13
N VAL A 67 -5.87 0.25 -3.59
CA VAL A 67 -5.40 0.57 -2.23
C VAL A 67 -5.09 2.07 -2.10
N THR A 68 -4.43 2.67 -3.09
CA THR A 68 -4.12 4.10 -3.08
C THR A 68 -5.39 4.96 -3.04
N ALA A 69 -6.39 4.63 -3.86
CA ALA A 69 -7.64 5.36 -3.95
C ALA A 69 -8.43 5.23 -2.64
N ARG A 70 -8.65 4.00 -2.16
CA ARG A 70 -9.36 3.72 -0.91
C ARG A 70 -8.68 4.36 0.29
N LEU A 71 -7.35 4.24 0.40
CA LEU A 71 -6.58 4.82 1.51
C LEU A 71 -6.60 6.37 1.51
N THR A 72 -6.98 7.01 0.41
CA THR A 72 -7.15 8.46 0.36
C THR A 72 -8.45 8.89 1.07
N THR A 73 -9.50 8.09 1.00
CA THR A 73 -10.87 8.49 1.37
C THR A 73 -11.47 7.72 2.53
N GLU A 74 -11.06 6.47 2.78
CA GLU A 74 -11.60 5.58 3.80
C GLU A 74 -10.81 5.65 5.11
N TYR A 75 -11.40 5.17 6.21
CA TYR A 75 -10.71 5.12 7.50
C TYR A 75 -9.64 4.02 7.50
N PRO A 76 -8.33 4.34 7.68
CA PRO A 76 -7.25 3.38 7.43
C PRO A 76 -7.35 2.09 8.25
N ALA A 77 -7.69 2.18 9.54
CA ALA A 77 -7.77 1.00 10.40
C ALA A 77 -8.82 -0.02 9.93
N ARG A 78 -9.96 0.47 9.41
CA ARG A 78 -11.02 -0.38 8.85
C ARG A 78 -10.56 -1.01 7.53
N LEU A 79 -9.97 -0.20 6.65
CA LEU A 79 -9.44 -0.67 5.38
C LEU A 79 -8.38 -1.76 5.58
N PHE A 80 -7.45 -1.57 6.51
CA PHE A 80 -6.40 -2.57 6.79
C PHE A 80 -6.97 -3.84 7.41
N GLN A 81 -7.99 -3.74 8.27
CA GLN A 81 -8.67 -4.92 8.81
C GLN A 81 -9.38 -5.72 7.72
N GLU A 82 -10.05 -5.05 6.79
CA GLU A 82 -10.74 -5.70 5.65
C GLU A 82 -9.73 -6.43 4.76
N LEU A 83 -8.66 -5.74 4.36
CA LEU A 83 -7.65 -6.29 3.46
C LEU A 83 -6.73 -7.35 4.11
N ALA A 84 -6.70 -7.45 5.44
CA ALA A 84 -5.94 -8.47 6.16
C ALA A 84 -6.78 -9.70 6.54
N GLY A 85 -8.08 -9.68 6.24
CA GLY A 85 -9.04 -10.74 6.57
C GLY A 85 -9.35 -11.71 5.43
N ASP A 86 -8.79 -11.47 4.24
CA ASP A 86 -8.76 -12.38 3.08
C ASP A 86 -7.34 -12.97 2.91
#